data_AF-A0A2N2YPB0-F1
#
_entry.id   AF-A0A2N2YPB0-F1
#
_cell.length_a   1.000
_cell.length_b   1.000
_cell.length_c   1.000
_cell.angle_alpha   90.00
_cell.angle_beta   90.00
_cell.angle_gamma   90.00
#
_symmetry.space_group_name_H-M   'P 1'
#
loop_
_entity.id
_entity.type
_entity.pdbx_description
1 polymer ?
#
loop_
_entity_poly.entity_id
_entity_poly.type
_entity_poly.pdbx_seq_one_letter_code
_entity_poly.pdbx_strand_id
1 'polypeptide(L)'
;MTILSSTRNKIILLFLISVLFYSGWKSGLERGYTKGLVATTNLVLDATKKNTYIEYEKNDNKDKQDQFRIFIEIDGCKGDFVHEPGSLAQPLGTLLSWQIFLFFVIKRKSAIQSLGLNVGIFAIVQIIFLILLTGYYSSMVHQYIFMMLSDSFNIITFILIIKDNMIYPVFRKSRVA
;
A
#
# COMPACT_ATOMS: atom_id res chain seq x y z
N MET A 1 0.61 20.42 24.95
CA MET A 1 1.16 19.19 24.31
C MET A 1 2.49 18.81 24.96
N THR A 2 2.51 18.49 26.26
CA THR A 2 3.73 18.15 27.01
C THR A 2 4.01 16.66 27.10
N ILE A 3 2.99 15.81 26.87
CA ILE A 3 3.08 14.34 27.00
C ILE A 3 3.89 13.70 25.85
N LEU A 4 4.06 14.37 24.71
CA LEU A 4 4.77 13.86 23.53
C LEU A 4 6.22 14.37 23.40
N SER A 5 6.80 14.99 24.43
CA SER A 5 8.19 15.45 24.38
C SER A 5 9.22 14.31 24.47
N SER A 6 8.89 13.25 25.22
CA SER A 6 9.78 12.11 25.46
C SER A 6 9.76 11.10 24.30
N THR A 7 10.95 10.71 23.83
CA THR A 7 11.14 9.65 22.83
C THR A 7 10.43 8.35 23.22
N ARG A 8 10.45 8.00 24.51
CA ARG A 8 9.77 6.80 25.03
C ARG A 8 8.26 6.85 24.78
N ASN A 9 7.62 7.99 25.03
CA ASN A 9 6.19 8.15 24.83
C ASN A 9 5.82 8.11 23.34
N LYS A 10 6.68 8.65 22.47
CA LYS A 10 6.50 8.56 21.01
C LYS A 10 6.59 7.12 20.51
N ILE A 11 7.53 6.33 21.03
CA ILE A 11 7.67 4.91 20.69
C ILE A 11 6.44 4.12 21.16
N ILE A 12 5.99 4.34 22.40
CA ILE A 12 4.78 3.69 22.93
C ILE A 12 3.56 4.06 22.09
N LEU A 13 3.41 5.33 21.73
CA LEU A 13 2.33 5.79 20.87
C LEU A 13 2.37 5.13 19.49
N LEU A 14 3.55 5.08 18.85
CA LEU A 14 3.72 4.41 17.56
C LEU A 14 3.32 2.94 17.65
N PHE A 15 3.78 2.24 18.69
CA PHE A 15 3.43 0.83 18.90
C PHE A 15 1.93 0.64 19.05
N LEU A 16 1.28 1.47 19.87
CA LEU A 16 -0.16 1.40 20.14
C LEU A 16 -0.98 1.68 18.87
N ILE A 17 -0.59 2.69 18.09
CA ILE A 17 -1.19 2.99 16.78
C ILE A 17 -1.03 1.81 15.82
N SER A 18 0.18 1.25 15.71
CA SER A 18 0.44 0.11 14.81
C SER A 18 -0.40 -1.11 15.19
N VAL A 19 -0.54 -1.43 16.47
CA VAL A 19 -1.36 -2.56 16.94
C VAL A 19 -2.84 -2.32 16.63
N LEU A 20 -3.39 -1.17 17.03
CA LEU A 20 -4.80 -0.84 16.79
C LEU A 20 -5.13 -0.81 15.31
N PHE A 21 -4.25 -0.18 14.52
CA PHE A 21 -4.44 -0.09 13.09
C PHE A 21 -4.32 -1.45 12.42
N TYR A 22 -3.34 -2.28 12.79
CA TYR A 22 -3.21 -3.64 12.26
C TYR A 22 -4.44 -4.51 12.57
N SER A 23 -4.97 -4.43 13.79
CA SER A 23 -6.22 -5.11 14.15
C SER A 23 -7.40 -4.62 13.29
N GLY A 24 -7.54 -3.31 13.10
CA GLY A 24 -8.56 -2.75 12.20
C GLY A 24 -8.34 -3.14 10.74
N TRP A 25 -7.08 -3.21 10.30
CA TRP A 25 -6.67 -3.62 8.96
C TRP A 25 -7.17 -5.02 8.65
N LYS A 26 -6.86 -5.97 9.54
CA LYS A 26 -7.28 -7.37 9.44
C LYS A 26 -8.77 -7.60 9.65
N SER A 27 -9.46 -6.71 10.36
CA SER A 27 -10.92 -6.78 10.55
C SER A 27 -11.70 -6.52 9.25
N GLY A 28 -11.12 -5.83 8.27
CA GLY A 28 -11.76 -5.66 6.96
C GLY A 28 -11.37 -4.42 6.17
N LEU A 29 -10.59 -3.49 6.73
CA LEU A 29 -10.11 -2.33 5.97
C LEU A 29 -9.23 -2.77 4.79
N GLU A 30 -8.46 -3.85 4.96
CA GLU A 30 -7.69 -4.47 3.89
C GLU A 30 -8.59 -4.79 2.68
N ARG A 31 -9.76 -5.38 2.91
CA ARG A 31 -10.72 -5.74 1.85
C ARG A 31 -11.29 -4.50 1.16
N GLY A 32 -11.68 -3.49 1.93
CA GLY A 32 -12.23 -2.25 1.39
C GLY A 32 -11.22 -1.54 0.49
N TYR A 33 -9.97 -1.44 0.96
CA TYR A 33 -8.87 -0.88 0.19
C TYR A 33 -8.61 -1.67 -1.10
N THR A 34 -8.52 -2.99 -0.99
CA THR A 34 -8.29 -3.90 -2.11
C THR A 34 -9.35 -3.75 -3.21
N LYS A 35 -10.63 -3.66 -2.84
CA LYS A 35 -11.73 -3.38 -3.79
C LYS A 35 -11.58 -2.01 -4.45
N GLY A 36 -11.19 -0.98 -3.70
CA GLY A 36 -10.94 0.36 -4.23
C GLY A 36 -9.77 0.40 -5.20
N LEU A 37 -8.69 -0.34 -4.91
CA LEU A 37 -7.53 -0.46 -5.78
C LEU A 37 -7.91 -1.14 -7.12
N VAL A 38 -8.67 -2.23 -7.07
CA VAL A 38 -9.19 -2.91 -8.27
C VAL A 38 -10.07 -1.99 -9.10
N ALA A 39 -11.03 -1.30 -8.47
CA ALA A 39 -11.91 -0.36 -9.16
C ALA A 39 -11.10 0.75 -9.85
N THR A 40 -10.09 1.30 -9.16
CA THR A 40 -9.24 2.35 -9.73
C THR A 40 -8.41 1.82 -10.90
N THR A 41 -7.82 0.63 -10.77
CA THR A 41 -7.05 0.02 -11.87
C THR A 41 -7.93 -0.28 -13.07
N ASN A 42 -9.15 -0.81 -12.87
CA ASN A 42 -10.07 -1.09 -13.96
C ASN A 42 -10.48 0.18 -14.70
N LEU A 43 -10.74 1.29 -13.99
CA LEU A 43 -11.00 2.59 -14.64
C LEU A 43 -9.86 3.03 -15.55
N VAL A 44 -8.60 2.77 -15.15
CA VAL A 44 -7.43 3.07 -15.97
C VAL A 44 -7.32 2.11 -17.16
N LEU A 45 -7.57 0.81 -16.96
CA LEU A 45 -7.53 -0.19 -18.03
C LEU A 45 -8.62 0.07 -19.09
N ASP A 46 -9.84 0.41 -18.67
CA ASP A 46 -10.95 0.78 -19.55
C ASP A 46 -10.59 2.00 -20.42
N ALA A 47 -9.94 3.01 -19.83
CA ALA A 47 -9.46 4.17 -20.57
C ALA A 47 -8.40 3.80 -21.63
N THR A 48 -7.63 2.73 -21.41
CA THR A 48 -6.65 2.20 -22.37
C THR A 48 -7.24 1.23 -23.41
N LYS A 49 -8.55 0.95 -23.38
CA LYS A 49 -9.28 0.05 -24.29
C LYS A 49 -8.70 -1.36 -24.41
N LYS A 50 -8.13 -1.90 -23.33
CA LYS A 50 -7.74 -3.31 -23.27
C LYS A 50 -8.92 -4.12 -22.71
N ASN A 51 -9.28 -5.23 -23.36
CA ASN A 51 -10.28 -6.18 -22.83
C ASN A 51 -9.67 -6.95 -21.64
N THR A 52 -9.35 -6.25 -20.57
CA THR A 52 -8.60 -6.77 -19.43
C THR A 52 -9.16 -6.12 -18.19
N TYR A 53 -9.56 -6.93 -17.22
CA TYR A 53 -10.16 -6.44 -15.98
C TYR A 53 -9.73 -7.31 -14.81
N ILE A 54 -9.71 -6.69 -13.63
CA ILE A 54 -9.35 -7.36 -12.38
C ILE A 54 -10.64 -7.50 -11.56
N GLU A 55 -10.85 -8.67 -10.98
CA GLU A 55 -11.89 -8.92 -10.00
C GLU A 55 -11.28 -9.29 -8.65
N TYR A 56 -11.98 -8.93 -7.59
CA TYR A 56 -11.64 -9.37 -6.25
C TYR A 56 -12.58 -10.51 -5.86
N GLU A 57 -12.05 -11.72 -5.79
CA GLU A 57 -12.83 -12.92 -5.46
C GLU A 57 -12.66 -13.24 -3.96
N LYS A 58 -13.79 -13.23 -3.24
CA LYS A 58 -13.83 -13.64 -1.84
C LYS A 58 -13.84 -15.15 -1.79
N ASN A 59 -12.79 -15.77 -1.27
CA ASN A 59 -12.77 -17.21 -1.04
C ASN A 59 -13.50 -17.49 0.29
N ASP A 60 -14.72 -18.04 0.22
CA ASP A 60 -15.54 -18.32 1.42
C ASP A 60 -15.04 -19.53 2.24
N ASN A 61 -13.97 -20.19 1.80
CA ASN A 61 -13.29 -21.24 2.56
C ASN A 61 -12.33 -20.64 3.58
N LYS A 62 -12.55 -20.94 4.87
CA LYS A 62 -11.80 -20.43 6.03
C LYS A 62 -10.28 -20.60 5.99
N ASP A 63 -9.76 -21.46 5.12
CA ASP A 63 -8.32 -21.76 4.97
C ASP A 63 -7.66 -21.14 3.73
N LYS A 64 -8.40 -20.40 2.88
CA LYS A 64 -7.84 -19.76 1.68
C LYS A 64 -7.90 -18.24 1.83
N GLN A 65 -6.75 -17.58 1.66
CA GLN A 65 -6.67 -16.12 1.70
C GLN A 65 -7.55 -15.51 0.60
N ASP A 66 -8.08 -14.31 0.83
CA ASP A 66 -8.78 -13.53 -0.20
C ASP A 66 -7.86 -13.39 -1.43
N GLN A 67 -8.40 -13.42 -2.65
CA GLN A 67 -7.59 -13.51 -3.88
C GLN A 67 -8.00 -12.46 -4.91
N PHE A 68 -7.01 -11.89 -5.60
CA PHE A 68 -7.26 -11.18 -6.85
C PHE A 68 -7.39 -12.20 -7.97
N ARG A 69 -8.48 -12.11 -8.74
CA ARG A 69 -8.63 -12.84 -9.99
C ARG A 69 -8.48 -11.87 -11.14
N ILE A 70 -7.50 -12.11 -11.99
CA ILE A 70 -7.13 -11.19 -13.06
C ILE A 70 -7.52 -11.84 -14.37
N PHE A 71 -8.44 -11.21 -15.08
CA PHE A 71 -8.89 -11.64 -16.40
C PHE A 71 -8.17 -10.84 -17.46
N ILE A 72 -7.43 -11.53 -18.32
CA ILE A 72 -6.61 -10.92 -19.35
C ILE A 72 -7.00 -11.50 -20.70
N GLU A 73 -7.22 -10.63 -21.69
CA GLU A 73 -7.30 -11.02 -23.10
C GLU A 73 -6.03 -10.51 -23.79
N ILE A 74 -5.13 -11.43 -24.15
CA ILE A 74 -3.88 -11.14 -24.89
C ILE A 74 -4.02 -11.81 -26.25
N ASP A 75 -3.97 -11.02 -27.33
CA ASP A 75 -4.04 -11.51 -28.72
C ASP A 75 -5.23 -12.43 -29.02
N GLY A 76 -6.39 -12.19 -28.39
CA GLY A 76 -7.61 -12.98 -28.54
C GLY A 76 -7.67 -14.24 -27.68
N CYS A 77 -6.62 -14.56 -26.93
CA CYS A 77 -6.60 -15.63 -25.94
C CYS A 77 -6.99 -15.08 -24.56
N LYS A 78 -8.02 -15.68 -23.96
CA LYS A 78 -8.47 -15.36 -22.60
C LYS A 78 -7.71 -16.24 -21.60
N GLY A 79 -7.08 -15.61 -20.62
CA GLY A 79 -6.45 -16.29 -19.49
C GLY A 79 -6.91 -15.66 -18.16
N ASP A 80 -7.12 -16.49 -17.15
CA ASP A 80 -7.37 -16.06 -15.78
C ASP A 80 -6.25 -16.50 -14.84
N PHE A 81 -5.80 -15.60 -13.98
CA PHE A 81 -4.75 -15.89 -13.01
C PHE A 81 -5.09 -15.34 -11.64
N VAL A 82 -4.56 -15.99 -10.62
CA VAL A 82 -4.85 -15.70 -9.21
C VAL A 82 -3.61 -15.13 -8.54
N HIS A 83 -3.77 -14.01 -7.82
CA HIS A 83 -2.69 -13.40 -7.05
C HIS A 83 -3.14 -13.06 -5.62
N GLU A 84 -2.26 -13.30 -4.64
CA GLU A 84 -2.55 -12.98 -3.25
C GLU A 84 -2.41 -11.47 -2.99
N PRO A 85 -3.41 -10.80 -2.40
CA PRO A 85 -3.40 -9.37 -2.13
C PRO A 85 -2.48 -8.96 -0.98
N GLY A 86 -2.06 -9.92 -0.15
CA GLY A 86 -1.36 -9.64 1.10
C GLY A 86 -0.05 -8.87 0.92
N SER A 87 0.72 -9.18 -0.12
CA SER A 87 1.99 -8.50 -0.45
C SER A 87 1.79 -7.03 -0.85
N LEU A 88 0.65 -6.70 -1.43
CA LEU A 88 0.30 -5.34 -1.88
C LEU A 88 -0.35 -4.49 -0.78
N ALA A 89 -1.20 -5.11 0.04
CA ALA A 89 -2.01 -4.38 1.00
C ALA A 89 -1.30 -4.11 2.33
N GLN A 90 -0.47 -5.04 2.82
CA GLN A 90 0.25 -4.87 4.09
C GLN A 90 1.19 -3.65 4.13
N PRO A 91 1.98 -3.35 3.07
CA PRO A 91 2.89 -2.22 3.11
C PRO A 91 2.12 -0.89 3.17
N LEU A 92 0.96 -0.77 2.52
CA LEU A 92 0.09 0.40 2.70
C LEU A 92 -0.40 0.52 4.14
N GLY A 93 -0.81 -0.58 4.78
CA GLY A 93 -1.24 -0.55 6.18
C GLY A 93 -0.14 -0.05 7.12
N THR A 94 1.11 -0.42 6.83
CA THR A 94 2.30 0.08 7.53
C THR A 94 2.49 1.59 7.29
N LEU A 95 2.37 2.04 6.04
CA LEU A 95 2.46 3.46 5.68
C LEU A 95 1.38 4.30 6.37
N LEU A 96 0.14 3.83 6.39
CA LEU A 96 -0.98 4.52 7.05
C LEU A 96 -0.80 4.60 8.56
N SER A 97 -0.32 3.52 9.19
CA SER A 97 0.03 3.53 10.62
C SER A 97 1.07 4.61 10.94
N TRP A 98 2.09 4.74 10.09
CA TRP A 98 3.09 5.80 10.21
C TRP A 98 2.49 7.20 10.03
N GLN A 99 1.61 7.40 9.05
CA GLN A 99 0.94 8.69 8.85
C GLN A 99 0.07 9.09 10.04
N ILE A 100 -0.71 8.14 10.59
CA ILE A 100 -1.52 8.38 11.80
C ILE A 100 -0.61 8.81 12.96
N PHE A 101 0.54 8.16 13.14
CA PHE A 101 1.53 8.58 14.14
C PHE A 101 2.02 10.01 13.91
N LEU A 102 2.35 10.38 12.66
CA LEU A 102 2.76 11.75 12.33
C LEU A 102 1.69 12.79 12.68
N PHE A 103 0.40 12.51 12.47
CA PHE A 103 -0.67 13.43 12.86
C PHE A 103 -0.65 13.84 14.34
N PHE A 104 -0.15 12.97 15.22
CA PHE A 104 -0.04 13.27 16.64
C PHE A 104 1.25 13.99 17.00
N VAL A 105 2.33 13.82 16.23
CA VAL A 105 3.67 14.31 16.60
C VAL A 105 4.06 15.60 15.86
N ILE A 106 3.50 15.87 14.69
CA ILE A 106 3.83 17.08 13.90
C ILE A 106 2.61 17.99 13.68
N LYS A 107 2.82 19.17 13.07
CA LYS A 107 1.72 20.10 12.74
C LYS A 107 0.78 19.44 11.74
N ARG A 108 -0.54 19.54 11.98
CA ARG A 108 -1.59 18.94 11.13
C ARG A 108 -1.43 19.23 9.64
N LYS A 109 -1.10 20.47 9.26
CA LYS A 109 -0.88 20.84 7.84
C LYS A 109 0.26 20.02 7.20
N SER A 110 1.37 19.86 7.92
CA SER A 110 2.52 19.07 7.45
C SER A 110 2.21 17.58 7.41
N ALA A 111 1.43 17.07 8.38
CA ALA A 111 0.96 15.67 8.37
C ALA A 111 0.05 15.38 7.17
N ILE A 112 -0.90 16.26 6.85
CA ILE A 112 -1.78 16.10 5.69
C ILE A 112 -0.99 16.12 4.38
N GLN A 113 -0.03 17.05 4.26
CA GLN A 113 0.82 17.14 3.07
C GLN A 113 1.68 15.88 2.88
N SER A 114 2.28 15.37 3.96
CA SER A 114 3.04 14.12 3.94
C SER A 114 2.16 12.92 3.58
N LEU A 115 0.96 12.82 4.19
CA LEU A 115 0.00 11.77 3.88
C LEU A 115 -0.36 11.77 2.40
N GLY A 116 -0.76 12.92 1.85
CA GLY A 116 -1.16 13.02 0.44
C GLY A 116 -0.04 12.63 -0.51
N LEU A 117 1.18 13.09 -0.26
CA LEU A 117 2.33 12.76 -1.10
C LEU A 117 2.71 11.28 -1.01
N ASN A 118 2.78 10.71 0.20
CA ASN A 118 3.20 9.32 0.38
C ASN A 118 2.14 8.34 -0.10
N VAL A 119 0.86 8.55 0.26
CA VAL A 119 -0.23 7.70 -0.20
C VAL A 119 -0.42 7.83 -1.71
N GLY A 120 -0.29 9.05 -2.26
CA GLY A 120 -0.37 9.28 -3.71
C GLY A 120 0.73 8.54 -4.48
N ILE A 121 1.99 8.68 -4.08
CA ILE A 121 3.11 7.95 -4.68
C ILE A 121 2.89 6.45 -4.58
N PHE A 122 2.52 5.96 -3.39
CA PHE A 122 2.33 4.53 -3.16
C PHE A 122 1.20 3.96 -4.03
N ALA A 123 0.06 4.66 -4.10
CA ALA A 123 -1.07 4.26 -4.93
C ALA A 123 -0.73 4.25 -6.42
N ILE A 124 0.01 5.25 -6.92
CA ILE A 124 0.47 5.27 -8.32
C ILE A 124 1.34 4.05 -8.63
N VAL A 125 2.29 3.73 -7.75
CA VAL A 125 3.16 2.55 -7.93
C VAL A 125 2.33 1.26 -7.94
N GLN A 126 1.34 1.13 -7.05
CA GLN A 126 0.47 -0.05 -7.02
C GLN A 126 -0.40 -0.18 -8.27
N ILE A 127 -0.95 0.93 -8.78
CA ILE A 127 -1.73 0.92 -10.03
C ILE A 127 -0.82 0.49 -11.19
N ILE A 128 0.38 1.06 -11.31
CA ILE A 128 1.36 0.66 -12.33
C ILE A 128 1.69 -0.82 -12.22
N PHE A 129 1.91 -1.33 -11.01
CA PHE A 129 2.16 -2.74 -10.78
C PHE A 129 1.00 -3.64 -11.23
N LEU A 130 -0.24 -3.28 -10.90
CA LEU A 130 -1.40 -4.06 -11.34
C LEU A 130 -1.57 -4.01 -12.86
N ILE A 131 -1.27 -2.89 -13.50
CA ILE A 131 -1.24 -2.80 -14.97
C ILE A 131 -0.14 -3.72 -15.53
N LEU A 132 1.06 -3.71 -14.97
CA LEU A 132 2.15 -4.61 -15.40
C LEU A 132 1.79 -6.09 -15.18
N LEU A 133 1.06 -6.41 -14.12
CA LEU A 133 0.59 -7.75 -13.82
C LEU A 133 -0.36 -8.27 -14.93
N THR A 134 -1.14 -7.38 -15.57
CA THR A 134 -1.92 -7.78 -16.75
C THR A 134 -1.04 -8.15 -17.96
N GLY A 135 0.21 -7.69 -18.01
CA GLY A 135 1.19 -8.08 -19.04
C GLY A 135 2.08 -9.26 -18.63
N TYR A 136 1.93 -9.81 -17.42
CA TYR A 136 2.85 -10.81 -16.86
C TYR A 136 3.01 -12.04 -17.77
N TYR A 137 1.92 -12.53 -18.37
CA TYR A 137 1.96 -13.75 -19.17
C TYR A 137 2.30 -13.51 -20.65
N SER A 138 2.46 -12.26 -21.10
CA SER A 138 2.83 -11.96 -22.49
C SER A 138 4.33 -11.89 -22.74
N SER A 139 5.16 -11.69 -21.72
CA SER A 139 6.59 -11.42 -21.90
C SER A 139 7.44 -11.75 -20.67
N MET A 140 8.59 -12.42 -20.87
CA MET A 140 9.58 -12.66 -19.81
C MET A 140 10.07 -11.37 -19.13
N VAL A 141 10.13 -10.26 -19.86
CA VAL A 141 10.52 -8.96 -19.29
C VAL A 141 9.48 -8.48 -18.28
N HIS A 142 8.19 -8.67 -18.56
CA HIS A 142 7.12 -8.32 -17.63
C HIS A 142 7.16 -9.22 -16.39
N GLN A 143 7.48 -10.52 -16.54
CA GLN A 143 7.62 -11.43 -15.41
C GLN A 143 8.78 -11.05 -14.48
N TYR A 144 9.92 -10.70 -15.05
CA TYR A 144 11.09 -10.25 -14.31
C TYR A 144 10.81 -8.95 -13.54
N ILE A 145 10.23 -7.95 -14.20
CA ILE A 145 9.86 -6.67 -13.58
C ILE A 145 8.84 -6.89 -12.47
N PHE A 146 7.86 -7.77 -12.69
CA PHE A 146 6.85 -8.11 -11.70
C PHE A 146 7.44 -8.76 -10.45
N MET A 147 8.30 -9.77 -10.59
CA MET A 147 8.95 -10.42 -9.44
C MET A 147 9.76 -9.42 -8.62
N MET A 148 10.52 -8.53 -9.29
CA MET A 148 11.26 -7.48 -8.58
C MET A 148 10.33 -6.51 -7.84
N LEU A 149 9.22 -6.08 -8.45
CA LEU A 149 8.30 -5.12 -7.82
C LEU A 149 7.49 -5.71 -6.67
N SER A 150 7.09 -6.97 -6.75
CA SER A 150 6.30 -7.67 -5.73
C SER A 150 6.96 -7.57 -4.35
N ASP A 151 8.28 -7.80 -4.29
CA ASP A 151 9.05 -7.72 -3.04
C ASP A 151 9.45 -6.28 -2.67
N SER A 152 9.39 -5.36 -3.64
CA SER A 152 9.82 -3.98 -3.48
C SER A 152 8.82 -3.09 -2.73
N PHE A 153 7.54 -3.46 -2.60
CA PHE A 153 6.56 -2.60 -1.92
C PHE A 153 6.88 -2.32 -0.45
N ASN A 154 7.45 -3.30 0.25
CA ASN A 154 7.96 -3.11 1.61
C ASN A 154 9.14 -2.13 1.63
N ILE A 155 10.06 -2.25 0.67
CA ILE A 155 11.21 -1.35 0.53
C ILE A 155 10.74 0.08 0.26
N ILE A 156 9.79 0.26 -0.67
CA ILE A 156 9.21 1.57 -1.01
C ILE A 156 8.55 2.19 0.22
N THR A 157 7.75 1.42 0.95
CA THR A 157 7.12 1.88 2.20
C THR A 157 8.18 2.36 3.20
N PHE A 158 9.24 1.58 3.39
CA PHE A 158 10.32 1.92 4.30
C PHE A 158 11.07 3.19 3.87
N ILE A 159 11.34 3.37 2.58
CA ILE A 159 11.94 4.59 2.03
C ILE A 159 11.06 5.82 2.32
N LEU A 160 9.74 5.72 2.13
CA LEU A 160 8.82 6.83 2.42
C LEU A 160 8.83 7.21 3.91
N ILE A 161 8.87 6.21 4.80
CA ILE A 161 8.96 6.41 6.26
C ILE A 161 10.29 7.08 6.63
N ILE A 162 11.42 6.61 6.08
CA ILE A 162 12.74 7.22 6.31
C ILE A 162 12.75 8.67 5.83
N LYS A 163 12.27 8.91 4.61
CA LYS A 163 12.18 10.26 4.02
C LYS A 163 11.39 11.20 4.92
N ASP A 164 10.24 10.76 5.45
CA ASP A 164 9.47 11.56 6.40
C ASP A 164 10.24 11.82 7.70
N ASN A 165 10.97 10.85 8.23
CA ASN A 165 11.78 11.02 9.45
C ASN A 165 12.97 11.97 9.24
N MET A 166 13.52 12.03 8.01
CA MET A 166 14.55 13.00 7.64
C MET A 166 14.00 14.43 7.58
N ILE A 167 12.81 14.62 6.97
CA ILE A 167 12.16 15.93 6.84
C ILE A 167 11.59 16.40 8.18
N TYR A 168 10.97 15.48 8.92
CA TYR A 168 10.34 15.70 10.21
C TYR A 168 11.01 14.81 11.26
N PRO A 169 12.11 15.26 11.89
CA PRO A 169 12.89 14.45 12.82
C PRO A 169 12.14 14.25 14.15
N VAL A 170 11.21 13.32 14.15
CA VAL A 170 10.28 13.02 15.25
C VAL A 170 10.97 12.34 16.44
N PHE A 171 12.09 11.64 16.23
CA PHE A 171 12.84 10.97 17.30
C PHE A 171 14.15 11.67 17.69
N ARG A 172 14.55 12.71 16.96
CA ARG A 172 15.78 13.44 17.27
C ARG A 172 15.50 14.35 18.47
N LYS A 173 16.39 14.32 19.48
CA LYS A 173 16.38 15.36 20.52
C LYS A 173 16.54 16.70 19.82
N SER A 174 15.64 17.64 20.13
CA SER A 174 15.83 19.04 19.75
C SER A 174 17.20 19.45 20.28
N ARG A 175 18.16 19.70 19.38
CA ARG A 175 19.35 20.46 19.73
C ARG A 175 18.85 21.89 19.87
N VAL A 176 18.40 22.22 21.07
CA VAL A 176 18.32 23.62 21.49
C VAL A 176 19.75 24.13 21.44
N ALA A 177 20.03 24.97 20.46
CA ALA A 177 21.12 25.93 20.53
C ALA A 177 20.62 27.14 21.33
#